data_AF-A0A521Y097-F1
#
_entry.id   AF-A0A521Y097-F1
#
_cell.length_a   1.000
_cell.length_b   1.000
_cell.length_c   1.000
_cell.angle_alpha   90.00
_cell.angle_beta   90.00
_cell.angle_gamma   90.00
#
_symmetry.space_group_name_H-M   'P 1'
#
loop_
_entity.id
_entity.type
_entity.pdbx_description
1 polymer ?
#
loop_
_entity_poly.entity_id
_entity_poly.type
_entity_poly.pdbx_seq_one_letter_code
_entity_poly.pdbx_strand_id
1 'polypeptide(L)'
;RLFWSAHEGQRVTAKQWATGLLIVPFAWLIVAFWEPLARVRARFRWQEVPREGDLLILLGTITLPLLAALVTIPAERLNGGPLTGDLEWRVRIITVGFSMIAAAWVGTGWRAGWWLVLAGTFLAVTVPLYTTFGTNPRGIWGLPWNSLNYWLEQHTVQRGNQPPFYYLMMLPLYEILVLAPAAATAAWLIARRRDAFAIFAGWWFLGSLVAFSYAGEKMPWLTVHLTIPLAVLAAYGLGRALPAAARAVRAGRGHPLAWAGTGLAAAAMLLLVAYTVDADVGLNKRHPDTAVEPLIYVQTTPQVPPLAADIRQRLKDGRAKQVYVDNTDSLTWPWAWYLRGLAVRYADAEFFRQGNLEPDAVYVVARGTLDELAPVRRQYEPSRYYIHRWWFVEDGYRATTWRNFASGLRDGSLPRRWLEFARHRSSPDTLGILEGEVLFPRTAAPTP
;
A
#
# COMPACT_ATOMS: atom_id res chain seq x y z
N ARG A 1 -12.32 13.53 -31.11
CA ARG A 1 -11.75 12.17 -30.96
C ARG A 1 -10.84 12.18 -29.74
N LEU A 2 -11.28 11.66 -28.59
CA LEU A 2 -10.33 11.44 -27.50
C LEU A 2 -9.43 10.26 -27.89
N PHE A 3 -8.14 10.51 -27.71
CA PHE A 3 -6.91 9.70 -27.53
C PHE A 3 -6.92 8.17 -27.71
N TRP A 4 -8.04 7.47 -27.57
CA TRP A 4 -8.16 6.01 -27.65
C TRP A 4 -8.65 5.51 -29.01
N SER A 5 -9.30 6.34 -29.82
CA SER A 5 -9.96 5.91 -31.06
C SER A 5 -9.04 5.90 -32.30
N ALA A 6 -7.76 5.58 -32.16
CA ALA A 6 -6.93 5.31 -33.34
C ALA A 6 -7.38 3.96 -33.92
N HIS A 7 -8.26 3.98 -34.93
CA HIS A 7 -8.52 2.78 -35.71
C HIS A 7 -7.19 2.26 -36.29
N GLU A 8 -7.07 0.94 -36.43
CA GLU A 8 -5.92 0.29 -37.07
C GLU A 8 -5.53 1.05 -38.34
N GLY A 9 -4.34 1.65 -38.33
CA GLY A 9 -3.79 2.40 -39.47
C GLY A 9 -3.71 3.93 -39.34
N GLN A 10 -4.35 4.57 -38.34
CA GLN A 10 -4.24 6.03 -38.16
C GLN A 10 -3.17 6.43 -37.12
N ARG A 11 -2.19 7.25 -37.54
CA ARG A 11 -1.15 7.80 -36.64
C ARG A 11 -1.67 9.02 -35.88
N VAL A 12 -1.82 8.89 -34.56
CA VAL A 12 -2.12 10.01 -33.64
C VAL A 12 -0.84 10.77 -33.33
N THR A 13 -0.87 12.11 -33.44
CA THR A 13 0.29 12.98 -33.21
C THR A 13 0.70 13.03 -31.73
N ALA A 14 1.98 13.30 -31.44
CA ALA A 14 2.48 13.43 -30.06
C ALA A 14 1.75 14.53 -29.25
N LYS A 15 1.35 15.63 -29.92
CA LYS A 15 0.56 16.70 -29.30
C LYS A 15 -0.83 16.23 -28.89
N GLN A 16 -1.51 15.45 -29.73
CA GLN A 16 -2.77 14.82 -29.34
C GLN A 16 -2.52 13.91 -28.14
N TRP A 17 -1.49 13.06 -28.15
CA TRP A 17 -1.16 12.23 -26.99
C TRP A 17 -0.98 13.00 -25.67
N ALA A 18 -0.19 14.07 -25.69
CA ALA A 18 0.06 14.89 -24.49
C ALA A 18 -1.22 15.54 -23.96
N THR A 19 -2.03 16.14 -24.84
CA THR A 19 -3.33 16.72 -24.47
C THR A 19 -4.26 15.66 -23.87
N GLY A 20 -4.13 14.41 -24.30
CA GLY A 20 -4.96 13.33 -23.80
C GLY A 20 -4.68 12.92 -22.38
N LEU A 21 -3.43 12.64 -22.11
CA LEU A 21 -2.96 12.28 -20.78
C LEU A 21 -3.32 13.37 -19.75
N LEU A 22 -3.31 14.65 -20.17
CA LEU A 22 -3.74 15.78 -19.34
C LEU A 22 -5.25 15.82 -19.08
N ILE A 23 -6.08 15.41 -20.05
CA ILE A 23 -7.54 15.46 -19.94
C ILE A 23 -8.10 14.23 -19.20
N VAL A 24 -7.45 13.06 -19.26
CA VAL A 24 -7.96 11.81 -18.66
C VAL A 24 -8.49 11.97 -17.22
N PRO A 25 -7.80 12.64 -16.28
CA PRO A 25 -8.29 12.81 -14.91
C PRO A 25 -9.65 13.52 -14.81
N PHE A 26 -9.95 14.39 -15.77
CA PHE A 26 -11.16 15.23 -15.81
C PHE A 26 -12.13 14.81 -16.92
N ALA A 27 -11.79 13.78 -17.70
CA ALA A 27 -12.54 13.38 -18.87
C ALA A 27 -13.96 12.94 -18.52
N TRP A 28 -14.14 12.33 -17.34
CA TRP A 28 -15.47 11.96 -16.85
C TRP A 28 -16.38 13.17 -16.59
N LEU A 29 -15.85 14.30 -16.08
CA LEU A 29 -16.60 15.54 -15.91
C LEU A 29 -17.01 16.10 -17.27
N ILE A 30 -16.09 16.11 -18.23
CA ILE A 30 -16.36 16.59 -19.60
C ILE A 30 -17.51 15.79 -20.23
N VAL A 31 -17.52 14.47 -20.04
CA VAL A 31 -18.56 13.60 -20.57
C VAL A 31 -19.87 13.75 -19.77
N ALA A 32 -19.81 13.86 -18.44
CA ALA A 32 -20.97 14.09 -17.58
C ALA A 32 -21.72 15.38 -17.92
N PHE A 33 -20.99 16.43 -18.31
CA PHE A 33 -21.54 17.73 -18.72
C PHE A 33 -21.50 17.92 -20.25
N TRP A 34 -21.58 16.84 -21.04
CA TRP A 34 -21.41 16.92 -22.50
C TRP A 34 -22.37 17.91 -23.18
N GLU A 35 -23.66 17.85 -22.83
CA GLU A 35 -24.67 18.78 -23.37
C GLU A 35 -24.46 20.22 -22.90
N PRO A 36 -24.34 20.51 -21.58
CA PRO A 36 -23.99 21.83 -21.08
C PRO A 36 -22.71 22.44 -21.71
N LEU A 37 -21.74 21.61 -22.08
CA LEU A 37 -20.47 22.04 -22.66
C LEU A 37 -20.52 22.31 -24.18
N ALA A 38 -21.70 22.34 -24.82
CA ALA A 38 -21.84 22.51 -26.27
C ALA A 38 -20.98 23.63 -26.90
N ARG A 39 -20.88 24.80 -26.25
CA ARG A 39 -20.05 25.92 -26.72
C ARG A 39 -18.54 25.60 -26.71
N VAL A 40 -18.07 24.93 -25.66
CA VAL A 40 -16.68 24.48 -25.54
C VAL A 40 -16.40 23.35 -26.53
N ARG A 41 -17.34 22.40 -26.68
CA ARG A 41 -17.25 21.31 -27.65
C ARG A 41 -17.11 21.83 -29.08
N ALA A 42 -17.87 22.85 -29.45
CA ALA A 42 -17.77 23.49 -30.77
C ALA A 42 -16.37 24.08 -31.02
N ARG A 43 -15.78 24.77 -30.02
CA ARG A 43 -14.42 25.33 -30.11
C ARG A 43 -13.35 24.27 -30.34
N PHE A 44 -13.48 23.11 -29.69
CA PHE A 44 -12.53 22.00 -29.82
C PHE A 44 -12.92 20.95 -30.88
N ARG A 45 -13.99 21.19 -31.64
CA ARG A 45 -14.55 20.26 -32.66
C ARG A 45 -14.84 18.86 -32.09
N TRP A 46 -15.38 18.80 -30.88
CA TRP A 46 -15.79 17.56 -30.23
C TRP A 46 -17.23 17.21 -30.60
N GLN A 47 -17.36 16.39 -31.64
CA GLN A 47 -18.65 16.03 -32.21
C GLN A 47 -19.34 14.87 -31.47
N GLU A 48 -18.57 13.87 -31.03
CA GLU A 48 -19.10 12.65 -30.43
C GLU A 48 -18.34 12.26 -29.16
N VAL A 49 -19.07 11.63 -28.23
CA VAL A 49 -18.49 10.93 -27.09
C VAL A 49 -17.99 9.57 -27.60
N PRO A 50 -16.70 9.25 -27.41
CA PRO A 50 -16.16 7.97 -27.85
C PRO A 50 -16.62 6.86 -26.92
N ARG A 51 -16.52 5.58 -27.34
CA ARG A 51 -17.01 4.43 -26.56
C ARG A 51 -16.37 4.33 -25.18
N GLU A 52 -15.14 4.79 -25.04
CA GLU A 52 -14.41 4.84 -23.76
C GLU A 52 -15.00 5.90 -22.81
N GLY A 53 -15.76 6.86 -23.33
CA GLY A 53 -16.53 7.83 -22.54
C GLY A 53 -17.56 7.16 -21.63
N ASP A 54 -18.16 6.04 -22.06
CA ASP A 54 -19.07 5.24 -21.24
C ASP A 54 -18.37 4.75 -19.95
N LEU A 55 -17.14 4.24 -20.07
CA LEU A 55 -16.34 3.80 -18.93
C LEU A 55 -15.96 4.98 -18.01
N LEU A 56 -15.64 6.14 -18.59
CA LEU A 56 -15.30 7.34 -17.82
C LEU A 56 -16.49 7.87 -17.02
N ILE A 57 -17.70 7.90 -17.58
CA ILE A 57 -18.92 8.26 -16.82
C ILE A 57 -19.10 7.30 -15.65
N LEU A 58 -19.00 5.99 -15.90
CA LEU A 58 -19.16 4.98 -14.87
C LEU A 58 -18.13 5.16 -13.73
N LEU A 59 -16.84 5.22 -14.07
CA LEU A 59 -15.78 5.39 -13.09
C LEU A 59 -15.93 6.73 -12.35
N GLY A 60 -16.22 7.81 -13.06
CA GLY A 60 -16.38 9.14 -12.48
C GLY A 60 -17.55 9.20 -11.50
N THR A 61 -18.71 8.65 -11.87
CA THR A 61 -19.90 8.65 -11.00
C THR A 61 -19.73 7.75 -9.77
N ILE A 62 -19.09 6.58 -9.90
CA ILE A 62 -18.81 5.72 -8.74
C ILE A 62 -17.75 6.33 -7.82
N THR A 63 -16.73 7.00 -8.37
CA THR A 63 -15.63 7.58 -7.58
C THR A 63 -15.95 8.95 -7.00
N LEU A 64 -16.86 9.73 -7.59
CA LEU A 64 -17.18 11.09 -7.16
C LEU A 64 -17.53 11.19 -5.66
N PRO A 65 -18.40 10.33 -5.09
CA PRO A 65 -18.65 10.36 -3.65
C PRO A 65 -17.42 10.01 -2.80
N LEU A 66 -16.50 9.19 -3.31
CA LEU A 66 -15.26 8.80 -2.61
C LEU A 66 -14.22 9.93 -2.58
N LEU A 67 -14.38 10.92 -3.45
CA LEU A 67 -13.55 12.11 -3.52
C LEU A 67 -14.09 13.27 -2.67
N ALA A 68 -15.20 13.08 -1.94
CA ALA A 68 -15.87 14.13 -1.19
C ALA A 68 -14.94 14.83 -0.19
N ALA A 69 -14.03 14.08 0.45
CA ALA A 69 -13.06 14.64 1.39
C ALA A 69 -12.09 15.66 0.76
N LEU A 70 -11.93 15.73 -0.57
CA LEU A 70 -11.11 16.79 -1.20
C LEU A 70 -11.62 18.21 -0.90
N VAL A 71 -12.89 18.35 -0.50
CA VAL A 71 -13.46 19.64 -0.07
C VAL A 71 -12.77 20.22 1.16
N THR A 72 -12.13 19.38 1.99
CA THR A 72 -11.42 19.85 3.19
C THR A 72 -10.29 20.80 2.82
N ILE A 73 -9.57 20.55 1.71
CA ILE A 73 -8.45 21.38 1.25
C ILE A 73 -8.85 22.87 1.09
N PRO A 74 -9.86 23.24 0.29
CA PRO A 74 -10.31 24.63 0.22
C PRO A 74 -11.09 25.06 1.47
N ALA A 75 -11.88 24.18 2.10
CA ALA A 75 -12.70 24.55 3.25
C ALA A 75 -11.86 24.96 4.47
N GLU A 76 -10.79 24.22 4.78
CA GLU A 76 -9.87 24.54 5.89
C GLU A 76 -9.09 25.83 5.62
N ARG A 77 -8.71 26.08 4.36
CA ARG A 77 -8.09 27.34 3.96
C ARG A 77 -9.01 28.54 4.16
N LEU A 78 -10.30 28.39 3.85
CA LEU A 78 -11.31 29.43 4.07
C LEU A 78 -11.65 29.60 5.56
N ASN A 79 -11.64 28.49 6.31
CA ASN A 79 -11.89 28.47 7.76
C ASN A 79 -10.72 29.03 8.58
N GLY A 80 -9.50 29.04 8.02
CA GLY A 80 -8.28 29.45 8.74
C GLY A 80 -7.73 28.38 9.69
N GLY A 81 -8.14 27.12 9.52
CA GLY A 81 -7.73 26.00 10.36
C GLY A 81 -8.52 24.71 10.07
N PRO A 82 -8.16 23.60 10.73
CA PRO A 82 -8.81 22.30 10.53
C PRO A 82 -10.31 22.37 10.78
N LEU A 83 -11.09 21.62 9.99
CA LEU A 83 -12.51 21.44 10.27
C LEU A 83 -12.64 20.55 11.50
N THR A 84 -13.43 20.96 12.49
CA THR A 84 -13.65 20.17 13.71
C THR A 84 -15.12 20.19 14.13
N GLY A 85 -15.53 19.14 14.87
CA GLY A 85 -16.84 19.06 15.49
C GLY A 85 -18.01 19.18 14.52
N ASP A 86 -18.97 20.06 14.83
CA ASP A 86 -20.19 20.25 14.05
C ASP A 86 -19.93 20.80 12.64
N LEU A 87 -18.90 21.63 12.47
CA LEU A 87 -18.56 22.20 11.16
C LEU A 87 -18.09 21.11 10.19
N GLU A 88 -17.17 20.25 10.63
CA GLU A 88 -16.71 19.11 9.84
C GLU A 88 -17.88 18.19 9.48
N TRP A 89 -18.74 17.89 10.46
CA TRP A 89 -19.93 17.05 10.25
C TRP A 89 -20.85 17.62 9.16
N ARG A 90 -21.16 18.92 9.21
CA ARG A 90 -22.01 19.59 8.22
C ARG A 90 -21.39 19.58 6.83
N VAL A 91 -20.10 19.95 6.73
CA VAL A 91 -19.36 19.94 5.45
C VAL A 91 -19.38 18.54 4.86
N ARG A 92 -19.08 17.51 5.67
CA ARG A 92 -19.14 16.11 5.25
C ARG A 92 -20.50 15.74 4.68
N ILE A 93 -21.58 15.95 5.44
CA ILE A 93 -22.92 15.53 5.02
C ILE A 93 -23.35 16.26 3.74
N ILE A 94 -23.10 17.56 3.65
CA ILE A 94 -23.47 18.36 2.47
C ILE A 94 -22.69 17.89 1.24
N THR A 95 -21.37 17.73 1.34
CA THR A 95 -20.54 17.36 0.20
C THR A 95 -20.78 15.91 -0.24
N VAL A 96 -20.90 14.97 0.70
CA VAL A 96 -21.24 13.57 0.39
C VAL A 96 -22.64 13.49 -0.22
N GLY A 97 -23.64 14.14 0.37
CA GLY A 97 -25.00 14.15 -0.18
C GLY A 97 -25.06 14.74 -1.58
N PHE A 98 -24.45 15.89 -1.80
CA PHE A 98 -24.39 16.54 -3.11
C PHE A 98 -23.67 15.67 -4.15
N SER A 99 -22.50 15.11 -3.81
CA SER A 99 -21.73 14.25 -4.72
C SER A 99 -22.48 12.97 -5.07
N MET A 100 -23.19 12.35 -4.12
CA MET A 100 -24.05 11.18 -4.38
C MET A 100 -25.24 11.52 -5.29
N ILE A 101 -25.92 12.66 -5.05
CA ILE A 101 -27.02 13.11 -5.90
C ILE A 101 -26.52 13.40 -7.32
N ALA A 102 -25.39 14.10 -7.45
CA ALA A 102 -24.78 14.38 -8.75
C ALA A 102 -24.37 13.11 -9.48
N ALA A 103 -23.74 12.15 -8.78
CA ALA A 103 -23.37 10.85 -9.34
C ALA A 103 -24.60 10.08 -9.82
N ALA A 104 -25.68 10.04 -9.03
CA ALA A 104 -26.91 9.36 -9.40
C ALA A 104 -27.61 10.05 -10.57
N TRP A 105 -27.66 11.38 -10.60
CA TRP A 105 -28.27 12.16 -11.69
C TRP A 105 -27.55 11.91 -13.02
N VAL A 106 -26.21 12.02 -13.04
CA VAL A 106 -25.41 11.75 -14.23
C VAL A 106 -25.51 10.29 -14.65
N GLY A 107 -25.39 9.35 -13.69
CA GLY A 107 -25.40 7.93 -13.97
C GLY A 107 -26.72 7.41 -14.54
N THR A 108 -27.84 7.85 -13.95
CA THR A 108 -29.17 7.49 -14.42
C THR A 108 -29.53 8.18 -15.74
N GLY A 109 -29.08 9.43 -15.94
CA GLY A 109 -29.24 10.15 -17.21
C GLY A 109 -28.45 9.57 -18.39
N TRP A 110 -27.37 8.82 -18.12
CA TRP A 110 -26.57 8.16 -19.15
C TRP A 110 -27.19 6.82 -19.61
N ARG A 111 -27.21 5.81 -18.73
CA ARG A 111 -27.78 4.47 -18.99
C ARG A 111 -28.28 3.87 -17.68
N ALA A 112 -29.45 4.32 -17.23
CA ALA A 112 -30.01 3.97 -15.93
C ALA A 112 -29.90 2.49 -15.56
N GLY A 113 -30.34 1.56 -16.43
CA GLY A 113 -30.30 0.13 -16.13
C GLY A 113 -28.87 -0.38 -15.87
N TRP A 114 -27.92 -0.04 -16.74
CA TRP A 114 -26.51 -0.43 -16.57
C TRP A 114 -25.88 0.22 -15.34
N TRP A 115 -26.12 1.51 -15.14
CA TRP A 115 -25.56 2.23 -14.02
C TRP A 115 -26.07 1.68 -12.68
N LEU A 116 -27.37 1.41 -12.56
CA LEU A 116 -27.97 0.82 -11.35
C LEU A 116 -27.39 -0.56 -11.04
N VAL A 117 -27.21 -1.42 -12.05
CA VAL A 117 -26.59 -2.75 -11.85
C VAL A 117 -25.15 -2.61 -11.37
N LEU A 118 -24.36 -1.73 -11.99
CA LEU A 118 -22.93 -1.59 -11.68
C LEU A 118 -22.69 -0.88 -10.35
N ALA A 119 -23.41 0.22 -10.08
CA ALA A 119 -23.38 0.91 -8.79
C ALA A 119 -23.92 0.01 -7.68
N GLY A 120 -25.01 -0.72 -7.94
CA GLY A 120 -25.57 -1.70 -7.02
C GLY A 120 -24.59 -2.82 -6.70
N THR A 121 -23.85 -3.34 -7.70
CA THR A 121 -22.81 -4.35 -7.50
C THR A 121 -21.66 -3.80 -6.66
N PHE A 122 -21.20 -2.59 -6.97
CA PHE A 122 -20.16 -1.90 -6.19
C PHE A 122 -20.57 -1.73 -4.72
N LEU A 123 -21.79 -1.24 -4.47
CA LEU A 123 -22.32 -1.07 -3.12
C LEU A 123 -22.55 -2.40 -2.41
N ALA A 124 -23.03 -3.42 -3.11
CA ALA A 124 -23.25 -4.76 -2.55
C ALA A 124 -21.96 -5.41 -2.06
N VAL A 125 -20.81 -5.10 -2.68
CA VAL A 125 -19.49 -5.57 -2.21
C VAL A 125 -18.94 -4.67 -1.11
N THR A 126 -19.01 -3.35 -1.30
CA THR A 126 -18.32 -2.39 -0.41
C THR A 126 -19.06 -2.16 0.91
N VAL A 127 -20.39 -2.09 0.92
CA VAL A 127 -21.16 -1.81 2.14
C VAL A 127 -20.96 -2.88 3.20
N PRO A 128 -21.01 -4.20 2.92
CA PRO A 128 -20.69 -5.21 3.91
C PRO A 128 -19.28 -5.08 4.47
N LEU A 129 -18.28 -4.82 3.62
CA LEU A 129 -16.89 -4.67 4.07
C LEU A 129 -16.70 -3.46 4.99
N TYR A 130 -17.24 -2.30 4.63
CA TYR A 130 -17.14 -1.08 5.45
C TYR A 130 -17.97 -1.15 6.74
N THR A 131 -19.04 -1.94 6.76
CA THR A 131 -19.88 -2.12 7.95
C THR A 131 -19.48 -3.30 8.83
N THR A 132 -18.34 -3.95 8.53
CA THR A 132 -17.91 -5.19 9.21
C THR A 132 -19.03 -6.25 9.20
N PHE A 133 -19.55 -6.52 8.01
CA PHE A 133 -20.71 -7.39 7.73
C PHE A 133 -21.93 -7.06 8.61
N GLY A 134 -22.19 -5.76 8.82
CA GLY A 134 -23.33 -5.25 9.59
C GLY A 134 -23.10 -5.09 11.10
N THR A 135 -21.97 -5.54 11.65
CA THR A 135 -21.67 -5.39 13.09
C THR A 135 -21.27 -3.95 13.48
N ASN A 136 -20.84 -3.14 12.51
CA ASN A 136 -20.56 -1.72 12.69
C ASN A 136 -21.23 -0.86 11.59
N PRO A 137 -22.55 -0.57 11.70
CA PRO A 137 -23.28 0.17 10.67
C PRO A 137 -22.72 1.57 10.40
N ARG A 138 -22.12 2.22 11.41
CA ARG A 138 -21.52 3.56 11.27
C ARG A 138 -20.30 3.56 10.34
N GLY A 139 -19.68 2.40 10.13
CA GLY A 139 -18.53 2.25 9.23
C GLY A 139 -18.83 2.60 7.77
N ILE A 140 -20.10 2.67 7.36
CA ILE A 140 -20.50 3.11 6.01
C ILE A 140 -19.99 4.51 5.65
N TRP A 141 -19.86 5.42 6.63
CA TRP A 141 -19.29 6.75 6.43
C TRP A 141 -17.80 6.73 6.10
N GLY A 142 -17.14 5.61 6.39
CA GLY A 142 -15.77 5.38 5.99
C GLY A 142 -15.59 5.38 4.48
N LEU A 143 -16.60 4.95 3.71
CA LEU A 143 -16.50 4.83 2.26
C LEU A 143 -16.38 6.19 1.56
N PRO A 144 -17.34 7.13 1.69
CA PRO A 144 -17.29 8.41 0.96
C PRO A 144 -16.40 9.48 1.61
N TRP A 145 -16.05 9.37 2.90
CA TRP A 145 -15.30 10.42 3.60
C TRP A 145 -13.97 9.93 4.17
N ASN A 146 -13.98 9.00 5.13
CA ASN A 146 -12.76 8.68 5.89
C ASN A 146 -11.69 8.03 5.01
N SER A 147 -12.10 7.28 3.97
CA SER A 147 -11.19 6.59 3.06
C SER A 147 -10.15 7.54 2.47
N LEU A 148 -10.55 8.75 2.05
CA LEU A 148 -9.65 9.76 1.51
C LEU A 148 -9.19 10.77 2.58
N ASN A 149 -10.07 11.17 3.51
CA ASN A 149 -9.72 12.11 4.56
C ASN A 149 -8.52 11.64 5.39
N TYR A 150 -8.48 10.33 5.71
CA TYR A 150 -7.33 9.71 6.37
C TYR A 150 -6.02 9.96 5.60
N TRP A 151 -6.00 9.74 4.28
CA TRP A 151 -4.78 9.97 3.48
C TRP A 151 -4.38 11.44 3.39
N LEU A 152 -5.35 12.35 3.40
CA LEU A 152 -5.07 13.80 3.46
C LEU A 152 -4.39 14.17 4.79
N GLU A 153 -4.90 13.64 5.90
CA GLU A 153 -4.30 13.84 7.24
C GLU A 153 -2.90 13.20 7.33
N GLN A 154 -2.69 12.01 6.75
CA GLN A 154 -1.38 11.34 6.77
C GLN A 154 -0.33 12.02 5.89
N HIS A 155 -0.74 12.89 4.96
CA HIS A 155 0.19 13.52 4.02
C HIS A 155 1.28 14.35 4.73
N THR A 156 0.93 15.04 5.82
CA THR A 156 1.87 15.87 6.59
C THR A 156 2.64 15.07 7.66
N VAL A 157 2.09 13.96 8.14
CA VAL A 157 2.75 13.06 9.11
C VAL A 157 3.93 12.32 8.48
N GLN A 158 3.83 11.99 7.18
CA GLN A 158 4.88 11.31 6.41
C GLN A 158 5.36 9.99 7.04
N ARG A 159 4.43 9.12 7.45
CA ARG A 159 4.77 7.81 8.03
C ARG A 159 5.64 7.00 7.05
N GLY A 160 6.74 6.46 7.55
CA GLY A 160 7.71 5.73 6.73
C GLY A 160 8.63 6.60 5.87
N ASN A 161 8.45 7.93 5.81
CA ASN A 161 9.20 8.92 5.01
C ASN A 161 10.34 8.35 4.12
N GLN A 162 9.96 7.74 2.99
CA GLN A 162 10.90 7.10 2.06
C GLN A 162 11.33 8.06 0.94
N PRO A 163 12.49 7.84 0.30
CA PRO A 163 12.93 8.68 -0.82
C PRO A 163 11.94 8.61 -2.01
N PRO A 164 11.89 9.64 -2.88
CA PRO A 164 10.95 9.68 -4.00
C PRO A 164 11.07 8.51 -5.00
N PHE A 165 12.24 7.87 -5.06
CA PHE A 165 12.49 6.70 -5.92
C PHE A 165 12.13 5.36 -5.26
N TYR A 166 11.59 5.35 -4.04
CA TYR A 166 11.35 4.14 -3.25
C TYR A 166 10.62 3.04 -4.05
N TYR A 167 9.50 3.36 -4.71
CA TYR A 167 8.76 2.36 -5.49
C TYR A 167 9.50 1.89 -6.75
N LEU A 168 10.41 2.71 -7.31
CA LEU A 168 11.28 2.30 -8.42
C LEU A 168 12.31 1.25 -7.97
N MET A 169 12.63 1.19 -6.67
CA MET A 169 13.45 0.15 -6.07
C MET A 169 12.60 -1.08 -5.70
N MET A 170 11.42 -0.89 -5.13
CA MET A 170 10.56 -2.00 -4.68
C MET A 170 10.04 -2.84 -5.85
N LEU A 171 9.62 -2.21 -6.95
CA LEU A 171 9.01 -2.91 -8.09
C LEU A 171 9.95 -3.97 -8.72
N PRO A 172 11.22 -3.68 -9.05
CA PRO A 172 12.13 -4.71 -9.56
C PRO A 172 12.49 -5.80 -8.55
N LEU A 173 12.44 -5.53 -7.24
CA LEU A 173 12.82 -6.50 -6.22
C LEU A 173 11.70 -7.55 -6.00
N TYR A 174 10.46 -7.08 -5.93
CA TYR A 174 9.31 -7.90 -5.51
C TYR A 174 8.32 -8.19 -6.63
N GLU A 175 8.22 -7.31 -7.64
CA GLU A 175 7.19 -7.36 -8.67
C GLU A 175 7.76 -7.66 -10.07
N ILE A 176 8.95 -8.24 -10.13
CA ILE A 176 9.69 -8.47 -11.38
C ILE A 176 8.92 -9.37 -12.36
N LEU A 177 8.17 -10.34 -11.83
CA LEU A 177 7.37 -11.28 -12.62
C LEU A 177 6.31 -10.58 -13.47
N VAL A 178 5.71 -9.51 -12.96
CA VAL A 178 4.74 -8.71 -13.74
C VAL A 178 5.42 -7.53 -14.44
N LEU A 179 6.44 -6.93 -13.82
CA LEU A 179 7.14 -5.77 -14.36
C LEU A 179 7.82 -6.08 -15.70
N ALA A 180 8.52 -7.20 -15.81
CA ALA A 180 9.24 -7.57 -17.04
C ALA A 180 8.31 -7.78 -18.26
N PRO A 181 7.26 -8.64 -18.20
CA PRO A 181 6.31 -8.77 -19.30
C PRO A 181 5.48 -7.51 -19.54
N ALA A 182 5.16 -6.73 -18.50
CA ALA A 182 4.48 -5.44 -18.67
C ALA A 182 5.36 -4.45 -19.45
N ALA A 183 6.65 -4.35 -19.13
CA ALA A 183 7.60 -3.50 -19.84
C ALA A 183 7.77 -3.92 -21.31
N ALA A 184 7.89 -5.23 -21.58
CA ALA A 184 7.91 -5.76 -22.94
C ALA A 184 6.61 -5.43 -23.70
N THR A 185 5.47 -5.57 -23.03
CA THR A 185 4.15 -5.25 -23.59
C THR A 185 4.01 -3.75 -23.86
N ALA A 186 4.48 -2.88 -22.97
CA ALA A 186 4.53 -1.44 -23.17
C ALA A 186 5.38 -1.09 -24.40
N ALA A 187 6.59 -1.63 -24.50
CA ALA A 187 7.48 -1.40 -25.64
C ALA A 187 6.84 -1.84 -26.97
N TRP A 188 6.04 -2.90 -26.98
CA TRP A 188 5.37 -3.38 -28.19
C TRP A 188 4.07 -2.63 -28.50
N LEU A 189 3.13 -2.60 -27.55
CA LEU A 189 1.77 -2.13 -27.77
C LEU A 189 1.61 -0.62 -27.62
N ILE A 190 2.28 -0.02 -26.64
CA ILE A 190 2.23 1.44 -26.43
C ILE A 190 3.14 2.14 -27.45
N ALA A 191 4.42 1.75 -27.51
CA ALA A 191 5.39 2.49 -28.32
C ALA A 191 5.25 2.23 -29.83
N ARG A 192 4.95 0.99 -30.26
CA ARG A 192 4.87 0.66 -31.70
C ARG A 192 3.45 0.64 -32.25
N ARG A 193 2.49 0.05 -31.52
CA ARG A 193 1.12 -0.16 -32.04
C ARG A 193 0.12 0.92 -31.63
N ARG A 194 0.47 1.75 -30.65
CA ARG A 194 -0.40 2.78 -30.07
C ARG A 194 -1.76 2.21 -29.60
N ASP A 195 -1.75 1.00 -29.05
CA ASP A 195 -2.95 0.29 -28.57
C ASP A 195 -3.58 1.03 -27.39
N ALA A 196 -4.88 1.33 -27.50
CA ALA A 196 -5.57 2.17 -26.53
C ALA A 196 -5.63 1.58 -25.12
N PHE A 197 -5.90 0.28 -25.01
CA PHE A 197 -6.01 -0.37 -23.71
C PHE A 197 -4.65 -0.47 -23.02
N ALA A 198 -3.60 -0.83 -23.77
CA ALA A 198 -2.25 -0.89 -23.23
C ALA A 198 -1.79 0.46 -22.69
N ILE A 199 -2.14 1.56 -23.38
CA ILE A 199 -1.78 2.90 -22.95
C ILE A 199 -2.65 3.36 -21.77
N PHE A 200 -3.93 2.97 -21.69
CA PHE A 200 -4.74 3.19 -20.48
C PHE A 200 -4.10 2.52 -19.26
N ALA A 201 -3.69 1.25 -19.37
CA ALA A 201 -3.00 0.55 -18.30
C ALA A 201 -1.64 1.19 -17.95
N GLY A 202 -0.90 1.65 -18.96
CA GLY A 202 0.34 2.40 -18.76
C GLY A 202 0.12 3.75 -18.06
N TRP A 203 -0.93 4.49 -18.42
CA TRP A 203 -1.31 5.73 -17.74
C TRP A 203 -1.74 5.47 -16.30
N TRP A 204 -2.51 4.40 -16.06
CA TRP A 204 -2.90 3.99 -14.71
C TRP A 204 -1.65 3.68 -13.87
N PHE A 205 -0.72 2.86 -14.38
CA PHE A 205 0.54 2.60 -13.69
C PHE A 205 1.34 3.87 -13.39
N LEU A 206 1.57 4.72 -14.39
CA LEU A 206 2.35 5.95 -14.21
C LEU A 206 1.66 6.93 -13.27
N GLY A 207 0.33 7.06 -13.36
CA GLY A 207 -0.47 7.90 -12.48
C GLY A 207 -0.40 7.43 -11.03
N SER A 208 -0.55 6.12 -10.79
CA SER A 208 -0.38 5.53 -9.46
C SER A 208 1.06 5.70 -8.95
N LEU A 209 2.07 5.46 -9.79
CA LEU A 209 3.48 5.64 -9.42
C LEU A 209 3.76 7.07 -8.97
N VAL A 210 3.31 8.07 -9.74
CA VAL A 210 3.47 9.48 -9.38
C VAL A 210 2.69 9.82 -8.11
N ALA A 211 1.43 9.38 -8.00
CA ALA A 211 0.58 9.68 -6.84
C ALA A 211 1.16 9.11 -5.54
N PHE A 212 1.56 7.83 -5.54
CA PHE A 212 2.12 7.19 -4.34
C PHE A 212 3.55 7.64 -4.05
N SER A 213 4.37 7.96 -5.06
CA SER A 213 5.68 8.59 -4.84
C SER A 213 5.56 10.03 -4.30
N TYR A 214 4.44 10.71 -4.56
CA TYR A 214 4.15 12.03 -4.01
C TYR A 214 3.53 11.98 -2.61
N ALA A 215 2.71 10.96 -2.32
CA ALA A 215 2.09 10.79 -1.01
C ALA A 215 3.12 10.81 0.14
N GLY A 216 2.76 11.48 1.24
CA GLY A 216 3.65 11.60 2.40
C GLY A 216 3.95 10.24 3.03
N GLU A 217 2.91 9.42 3.21
CA GLU A 217 3.07 8.03 3.63
C GLU A 217 3.57 7.17 2.46
N LYS A 218 4.72 6.52 2.66
CA LYS A 218 5.34 5.61 1.69
C LYS A 218 5.70 4.31 2.36
N MET A 219 5.06 3.24 1.92
CA MET A 219 5.08 1.96 2.60
C MET A 219 5.09 0.80 1.60
N PRO A 220 5.66 -0.36 1.95
CA PRO A 220 5.76 -1.51 1.04
C PRO A 220 4.41 -1.95 0.47
N TRP A 221 3.35 -1.99 1.29
CA TRP A 221 2.03 -2.46 0.87
C TRP A 221 1.38 -1.61 -0.22
N LEU A 222 1.82 -0.37 -0.43
CA LEU A 222 1.31 0.49 -1.49
C LEU A 222 1.80 0.08 -2.89
N THR A 223 2.78 -0.83 -2.98
CA THR A 223 3.19 -1.41 -4.27
C THR A 223 2.04 -2.10 -4.97
N VAL A 224 1.06 -2.66 -4.24
CA VAL A 224 -0.10 -3.35 -4.84
C VAL A 224 -0.84 -2.48 -5.85
N HIS A 225 -0.96 -1.18 -5.59
CA HIS A 225 -1.62 -0.23 -6.49
C HIS A 225 -0.84 0.01 -7.79
N LEU A 226 0.47 -0.23 -7.77
CA LEU A 226 1.37 -0.20 -8.93
C LEU A 226 1.38 -1.55 -9.65
N THR A 227 1.34 -2.64 -8.88
CA THR A 227 1.39 -4.02 -9.37
C THR A 227 0.14 -4.37 -10.19
N ILE A 228 -1.05 -3.95 -9.78
CA ILE A 228 -2.31 -4.26 -10.49
C ILE A 228 -2.28 -3.80 -11.96
N PRO A 229 -2.03 -2.52 -12.30
CA PRO A 229 -1.97 -2.12 -13.71
C PRO A 229 -0.85 -2.81 -14.49
N LEU A 230 0.30 -3.10 -13.86
CA LEU A 230 1.37 -3.88 -14.47
C LEU A 230 0.91 -5.31 -14.78
N ALA A 231 0.24 -5.98 -13.85
CA ALA A 231 -0.29 -7.33 -14.03
C ALA A 231 -1.32 -7.38 -15.16
N VAL A 232 -2.23 -6.41 -15.22
CA VAL A 232 -3.21 -6.28 -16.32
C VAL A 232 -2.50 -6.07 -17.66
N LEU A 233 -1.50 -5.19 -17.72
CA LEU A 233 -0.74 -4.93 -18.94
C LEU A 233 0.06 -6.17 -19.39
N ALA A 234 0.73 -6.86 -18.45
CA ALA A 234 1.43 -8.10 -18.70
C ALA A 234 0.50 -9.19 -19.25
N ALA A 235 -0.64 -9.42 -18.59
CA ALA A 235 -1.64 -10.39 -19.03
C ALA A 235 -2.20 -10.06 -20.42
N TYR A 236 -2.47 -8.77 -20.68
CA TYR A 236 -2.98 -8.30 -21.98
C TYR A 236 -1.99 -8.57 -23.13
N GLY A 237 -0.69 -8.38 -22.89
CA GLY A 237 0.35 -8.67 -23.88
C GLY A 237 0.61 -10.16 -24.05
N LEU A 238 0.78 -10.89 -22.94
CA LEU A 238 1.01 -12.34 -22.95
C LEU A 238 -0.17 -13.09 -23.58
N GLY A 239 -1.40 -12.70 -23.28
CA GLY A 239 -2.62 -13.27 -23.86
C GLY A 239 -2.72 -13.11 -25.38
N ARG A 240 -1.98 -12.17 -25.98
CA ARG A 240 -1.84 -12.03 -27.44
C ARG A 240 -0.63 -12.76 -27.99
N ALA A 241 0.49 -12.66 -27.28
CA ALA A 241 1.77 -13.21 -27.72
C ALA A 241 1.76 -14.76 -27.70
N LEU A 242 1.26 -15.37 -26.62
CA LEU A 242 1.30 -16.84 -26.46
C LEU A 242 0.45 -17.57 -27.51
N PRO A 243 -0.82 -17.21 -27.78
CA PRO A 243 -1.59 -17.89 -28.83
C PRO A 243 -1.05 -17.63 -30.24
N ALA A 244 -0.44 -16.46 -30.48
CA ALA A 244 0.21 -16.17 -31.76
C ALA A 244 1.44 -17.05 -31.96
N ALA A 245 2.31 -17.18 -30.95
CA ALA A 245 3.46 -18.06 -30.98
C ALA A 245 3.04 -19.53 -31.16
N ALA A 246 2.05 -20.00 -30.41
CA ALA A 246 1.55 -21.38 -30.51
C ALA A 246 1.02 -21.71 -31.92
N ARG A 247 0.29 -20.79 -32.56
CA ARG A 247 -0.19 -20.95 -33.95
C ARG A 247 0.97 -20.98 -34.94
N ALA A 248 1.96 -20.11 -34.77
CA ALA A 248 3.15 -20.09 -35.61
C ALA A 248 3.94 -21.41 -35.52
N VAL A 249 4.06 -22.00 -34.32
CA VAL A 249 4.76 -23.28 -34.10
C VAL A 249 4.03 -24.39 -34.85
N ARG A 250 2.72 -24.50 -34.62
CA ARG A 250 1.89 -25.55 -35.23
C ARG A 250 1.85 -25.47 -36.75
N ALA A 251 1.92 -24.25 -37.30
CA ALA A 251 1.92 -24.04 -38.75
C ALA A 251 3.30 -24.24 -39.39
N GLY A 252 4.37 -24.51 -38.62
CA GLY A 252 5.74 -24.52 -39.12
C GLY A 252 6.19 -23.17 -39.68
N ARG A 253 5.51 -22.08 -39.32
CA ARG A 253 5.74 -20.74 -39.85
C ARG A 253 6.56 -19.94 -38.84
N GLY A 254 7.84 -19.73 -39.12
CA GLY A 254 8.67 -18.84 -38.29
C GLY A 254 10.15 -18.94 -38.62
N HIS A 255 10.82 -17.79 -38.62
CA HIS A 255 12.27 -17.73 -38.77
C HIS A 255 12.96 -18.36 -37.54
N PRO A 256 14.05 -19.14 -37.68
CA PRO A 256 14.76 -19.77 -36.54
C PRO A 256 15.09 -18.80 -35.41
N LEU A 257 15.46 -17.56 -35.73
CA LEU A 257 15.72 -16.51 -34.72
C LEU A 257 14.48 -16.13 -33.91
N ALA A 258 13.28 -16.16 -34.49
CA ALA A 258 12.04 -15.89 -33.77
C ALA A 258 11.72 -17.04 -32.79
N TRP A 259 12.06 -18.28 -33.16
CA TRP A 259 11.94 -19.44 -32.28
C TRP A 259 12.91 -19.37 -31.11
N ALA A 260 14.19 -19.08 -31.38
CA ALA A 260 15.19 -18.88 -30.35
C ALA A 260 14.79 -17.76 -29.38
N GLY A 261 14.31 -16.63 -29.89
CA GLY A 261 13.84 -15.52 -29.06
C GLY A 261 12.62 -15.89 -28.20
N THR A 262 11.66 -16.65 -28.74
CA THR A 262 10.50 -17.12 -27.98
C THR A 262 10.90 -18.11 -26.90
N GLY A 263 11.80 -19.06 -27.21
CA GLY A 263 12.33 -20.02 -26.24
C GLY A 263 13.10 -19.34 -25.12
N LEU A 264 13.94 -18.35 -25.45
CA LEU A 264 14.65 -17.55 -24.46
C LEU A 264 13.70 -16.76 -23.56
N ALA A 265 12.66 -16.14 -24.12
CA ALA A 265 11.64 -15.42 -23.35
C ALA A 265 10.86 -16.36 -22.40
N ALA A 266 10.53 -17.57 -22.86
CA ALA A 266 9.87 -18.58 -22.03
C ALA A 266 10.79 -19.06 -20.89
N ALA A 267 12.06 -19.34 -21.18
CA ALA A 267 13.05 -19.70 -20.17
C ALA A 267 13.25 -18.59 -19.13
N ALA A 268 13.37 -17.33 -19.58
CA ALA A 268 13.43 -16.17 -18.69
C ALA A 268 12.18 -16.07 -17.81
N MET A 269 10.99 -16.28 -18.37
CA MET A 269 9.74 -16.27 -17.59
C MET A 269 9.73 -17.36 -16.52
N LEU A 270 10.18 -18.59 -16.83
CA LEU A 270 10.28 -19.67 -15.85
C LEU A 270 11.27 -19.34 -14.73
N LEU A 271 12.40 -18.71 -15.04
CA LEU A 271 13.35 -18.24 -14.03
C LEU A 271 12.75 -17.15 -13.14
N LEU A 272 11.99 -16.21 -13.72
CA LEU A 272 11.28 -15.19 -12.94
C LEU A 272 10.22 -15.80 -12.03
N VAL A 273 9.45 -16.79 -12.51
CA VAL A 273 8.48 -17.52 -11.68
C VAL A 273 9.21 -18.23 -10.53
N ALA A 274 10.30 -18.95 -10.81
CA ALA A 274 11.08 -19.64 -9.78
C ALA A 274 11.63 -18.66 -8.73
N TYR A 275 12.15 -17.51 -9.18
CA TYR A 275 12.61 -16.44 -8.29
C TYR A 275 11.48 -15.88 -7.43
N THR A 276 10.32 -15.57 -8.01
CA THR A 276 9.17 -15.05 -7.25
C THR A 276 8.67 -16.05 -6.22
N VAL A 277 8.62 -17.34 -6.57
CA VAL A 277 8.27 -18.40 -5.61
C VAL A 277 9.29 -18.48 -4.47
N ASP A 278 10.60 -18.43 -4.77
CA ASP A 278 11.62 -18.46 -3.73
C ASP A 278 11.58 -17.22 -2.82
N ALA A 279 11.37 -16.03 -3.39
CA ALA A 279 11.19 -14.80 -2.64
C ALA A 279 9.95 -14.86 -1.74
N ASP A 280 8.82 -15.37 -2.24
CA ASP A 280 7.58 -15.53 -1.48
C ASP A 280 7.72 -16.55 -0.34
N VAL A 281 8.41 -17.68 -0.59
CA VAL A 281 8.74 -18.66 0.46
C VAL A 281 9.71 -18.07 1.48
N GLY A 282 10.69 -17.28 1.04
CA GLY A 282 11.60 -16.54 1.91
C GLY A 282 10.83 -15.66 2.89
N LEU A 283 9.98 -14.78 2.36
CA LEU A 283 9.22 -13.82 3.14
C LEU A 283 8.18 -14.49 4.03
N ASN A 284 7.38 -15.43 3.52
CA ASN A 284 6.22 -15.96 4.27
C ASN A 284 6.55 -17.18 5.14
N LYS A 285 7.66 -17.90 4.87
CA LYS A 285 7.99 -19.14 5.60
C LYS A 285 9.34 -19.13 6.29
N ARG A 286 10.40 -18.64 5.63
CA ARG A 286 11.75 -18.65 6.23
C ARG A 286 11.91 -17.52 7.24
N HIS A 287 11.41 -16.34 6.91
CA HIS A 287 11.55 -15.11 7.69
C HIS A 287 10.24 -14.32 7.82
N PRO A 288 9.11 -14.96 8.25
CA PRO A 288 7.79 -14.33 8.31
C PRO A 288 7.71 -13.11 9.23
N ASP A 289 8.58 -13.08 10.23
CA ASP A 289 8.63 -12.07 11.24
C ASP A 289 10.03 -11.48 11.40
N THR A 290 10.98 -11.76 10.50
CA THR A 290 12.37 -11.25 10.56
C THR A 290 12.63 -10.23 9.47
N ALA A 291 12.96 -8.99 9.83
CA ALA A 291 13.02 -7.86 8.91
C ALA A 291 14.27 -7.80 7.99
N VAL A 292 14.70 -8.95 7.43
CA VAL A 292 15.88 -9.07 6.56
C VAL A 292 15.68 -8.51 5.14
N GLU A 293 14.50 -7.94 4.86
CA GLU A 293 14.21 -7.35 3.56
C GLU A 293 13.23 -6.16 3.65
N PRO A 294 13.33 -5.18 2.73
CA PRO A 294 12.53 -3.95 2.76
C PRO A 294 11.00 -4.12 2.74
N LEU A 295 10.48 -5.29 2.39
CA LEU A 295 9.03 -5.53 2.44
C LEU A 295 8.50 -5.57 3.88
N ILE A 296 9.37 -5.87 4.85
CA ILE A 296 9.08 -5.84 6.27
C ILE A 296 9.63 -4.53 6.84
N TYR A 297 8.75 -3.51 6.91
CA TYR A 297 9.11 -2.17 7.38
C TYR A 297 9.49 -2.14 8.87
N VAL A 298 8.61 -2.60 9.76
CA VAL A 298 8.85 -2.75 11.20
C VAL A 298 8.06 -3.97 11.63
N GLN A 299 8.68 -4.86 12.41
CA GLN A 299 8.06 -6.14 12.76
C GLN A 299 8.28 -6.50 14.23
N THR A 300 7.23 -7.05 14.84
CA THR A 300 7.30 -7.70 16.15
C THR A 300 8.16 -8.95 16.04
N THR A 301 9.12 -9.13 16.94
CA THR A 301 10.04 -10.27 16.86
C THR A 301 9.39 -11.58 17.37
N PRO A 302 9.94 -12.74 16.98
CA PRO A 302 9.52 -14.04 17.51
C PRO A 302 9.70 -14.21 19.02
N GLN A 303 10.38 -13.28 19.72
CA GLN A 303 10.60 -13.35 21.17
C GLN A 303 9.36 -12.89 21.97
N VAL A 304 8.47 -12.09 21.38
CA VAL A 304 7.29 -11.55 22.06
C VAL A 304 6.23 -12.62 22.36
N PRO A 305 5.82 -13.50 21.42
CA PRO A 305 4.81 -14.53 21.69
C PRO A 305 5.12 -15.46 22.89
N PRO A 306 6.32 -16.05 23.05
CA PRO A 306 6.62 -16.90 24.21
C PRO A 306 6.64 -16.12 25.52
N LEU A 307 7.10 -14.85 25.51
CA LEU A 307 7.02 -13.99 26.69
C LEU A 307 5.58 -13.68 27.08
N ALA A 308 4.71 -13.37 26.12
CA ALA A 308 3.29 -13.18 26.38
C ALA A 308 2.63 -14.45 26.97
N ALA A 309 3.03 -15.63 26.48
CA ALA A 309 2.55 -16.90 27.02
C ALA A 309 2.98 -17.10 28.49
N ASP A 310 4.23 -16.79 28.83
CA ASP A 310 4.73 -16.88 30.22
C ASP A 310 4.02 -15.88 31.15
N ILE A 311 3.81 -14.63 30.71
CA ILE A 311 3.03 -13.63 31.46
C ILE A 311 1.62 -14.16 31.76
N ARG A 312 0.93 -14.69 30.74
CA ARG A 312 -0.42 -15.27 30.89
C ARG A 312 -0.42 -16.46 31.84
N GLN A 313 0.58 -17.33 31.75
CA GLN A 313 0.70 -18.50 32.61
C GLN A 313 0.93 -18.09 34.07
N ARG A 314 1.80 -17.11 34.34
CA ARG A 314 2.06 -16.61 35.69
C ARG A 314 0.85 -15.94 36.33
N LEU A 315 0.07 -15.19 35.57
CA LEU A 315 -1.22 -14.67 36.04
C LEU A 315 -2.19 -15.81 36.38
N LYS A 316 -2.28 -16.82 35.52
CA LYS A 316 -3.17 -17.98 35.71
C LYS A 316 -2.79 -18.79 36.96
N ASP A 317 -1.50 -18.95 37.22
CA ASP A 317 -0.98 -19.71 38.37
C ASP A 317 -0.94 -18.89 39.66
N GLY A 318 -1.42 -17.63 39.65
CA GLY A 318 -1.38 -16.72 40.81
C GLY A 318 0.02 -16.24 41.19
N ARG A 319 1.03 -16.49 40.34
CA ARG A 319 2.42 -16.08 40.51
C ARG A 319 2.66 -14.61 40.21
N ALA A 320 1.70 -13.97 39.55
CA ALA A 320 1.59 -12.52 39.39
C ALA A 320 0.11 -12.14 39.50
N LYS A 321 -0.18 -10.94 40.03
CA LYS A 321 -1.56 -10.43 40.15
C LYS A 321 -1.90 -9.37 39.13
N GLN A 322 -0.90 -8.68 38.60
CA GLN A 322 -1.11 -7.58 37.66
C GLN A 322 -0.03 -7.53 36.58
N VAL A 323 -0.33 -6.89 35.44
CA VAL A 323 0.64 -6.55 34.40
C VAL A 323 0.59 -5.06 34.11
N TYR A 324 1.76 -4.43 34.16
CA TYR A 324 1.99 -3.07 33.71
C TYR A 324 2.76 -3.09 32.39
N VAL A 325 2.24 -2.39 31.39
CA VAL A 325 2.93 -2.18 30.11
C VAL A 325 3.27 -0.71 29.98
N ASP A 326 4.52 -0.45 29.62
CA ASP A 326 5.02 0.87 29.30
C ASP A 326 4.30 1.44 28.07
N ASN A 327 3.71 2.61 28.25
CA ASN A 327 3.02 3.34 27.19
C ASN A 327 3.93 4.38 26.51
N THR A 328 5.19 4.45 26.90
CA THR A 328 6.22 5.25 26.23
C THR A 328 6.80 4.49 25.04
N ASP A 329 7.45 5.22 24.12
CA ASP A 329 8.21 4.68 23.00
C ASP A 329 7.49 3.62 22.15
N SER A 330 6.15 3.74 22.05
CA SER A 330 5.31 2.84 21.28
C SER A 330 5.37 1.36 21.73
N LEU A 331 5.72 1.06 22.99
CA LEU A 331 5.71 -0.32 23.50
C LEU A 331 4.30 -0.91 23.64
N THR A 332 3.27 -0.07 23.74
CA THR A 332 1.86 -0.45 23.89
C THR A 332 1.43 -1.52 22.88
N TRP A 333 1.86 -1.36 21.63
CA TRP A 333 1.75 -2.41 20.61
C TRP A 333 3.08 -3.21 20.55
N PRO A 334 3.08 -4.53 20.40
CA PRO A 334 1.94 -5.42 20.21
C PRO A 334 1.39 -6.00 21.52
N TRP A 335 1.84 -5.53 22.69
CA TRP A 335 1.42 -6.07 23.99
C TRP A 335 -0.10 -5.98 24.20
N ALA A 336 -0.73 -4.91 23.72
CA ALA A 336 -2.19 -4.78 23.70
C ALA A 336 -2.89 -5.92 22.96
N TRP A 337 -2.27 -6.49 21.92
CA TRP A 337 -2.80 -7.62 21.17
C TRP A 337 -2.52 -8.96 21.83
N TYR A 338 -1.29 -9.19 22.26
CA TYR A 338 -0.87 -10.48 22.84
C TYR A 338 -1.41 -10.71 24.24
N LEU A 339 -1.64 -9.63 25.00
CA LEU A 339 -2.24 -9.67 26.34
C LEU A 339 -3.74 -9.27 26.31
N ARG A 340 -4.36 -9.26 25.13
CA ARG A 340 -5.80 -8.95 24.99
C ARG A 340 -6.64 -9.87 25.89
N GLY A 341 -7.64 -9.29 26.55
CA GLY A 341 -8.50 -10.00 27.50
C GLY A 341 -7.91 -10.13 28.91
N LEU A 342 -6.72 -9.62 29.17
CA LEU A 342 -6.17 -9.45 30.52
C LEU A 342 -6.37 -8.01 31.01
N ALA A 343 -6.40 -7.81 32.33
CA ALA A 343 -6.56 -6.50 32.97
C ALA A 343 -5.26 -5.66 32.99
N VAL A 344 -4.61 -5.51 31.84
CA VAL A 344 -3.33 -4.79 31.70
C VAL A 344 -3.49 -3.30 32.04
N ARG A 345 -2.58 -2.76 32.86
CA ARG A 345 -2.46 -1.32 33.12
C ARG A 345 -1.36 -0.73 32.23
N TYR A 346 -1.67 0.37 31.56
CA TYR A 346 -0.69 1.11 30.76
C TYR A 346 -0.16 2.27 31.59
N ALA A 347 1.15 2.27 31.82
CA ALA A 347 1.84 3.23 32.65
C ALA A 347 2.73 4.15 31.81
N ASP A 348 2.85 5.41 32.22
CA ASP A 348 3.69 6.40 31.56
C ASP A 348 5.07 6.53 32.23
N ALA A 349 5.92 7.40 31.67
CA ALA A 349 7.25 7.68 32.21
C ALA A 349 7.22 8.21 33.65
N GLU A 350 6.16 8.90 34.07
CA GLU A 350 6.07 9.43 35.43
C GLU A 350 5.85 8.32 36.45
N PHE A 351 4.95 7.38 36.15
CA PHE A 351 4.73 6.20 36.98
C PHE A 351 6.04 5.43 37.23
N PHE A 352 6.84 5.17 36.19
CA PHE A 352 8.09 4.43 36.35
C PHE A 352 9.17 5.24 37.10
N ARG A 353 9.22 6.56 36.91
CA ARG A 353 10.14 7.44 37.65
C ARG A 353 9.87 7.49 39.15
N GLN A 354 8.62 7.36 39.56
CA GLN A 354 8.25 7.34 40.99
C GLN A 354 8.75 6.06 41.70
N GLY A 355 9.04 4.98 40.96
CA GLY A 355 9.68 3.77 41.50
C GLY A 355 8.80 2.92 42.44
N ASN A 356 7.52 3.25 42.58
CA ASN A 356 6.56 2.53 43.43
C ASN A 356 6.03 1.27 42.72
N LEU A 357 6.90 0.29 42.47
CA LEU A 357 6.52 -0.96 41.81
C LEU A 357 5.83 -1.93 42.80
N GLU A 358 4.74 -2.56 42.37
CA GLU A 358 3.97 -3.57 43.09
C GLU A 358 4.72 -4.92 43.08
N PRO A 359 5.11 -5.49 44.25
CA PRO A 359 5.98 -6.67 44.32
C PRO A 359 5.46 -7.93 43.63
N ASP A 360 4.16 -8.02 43.35
CA ASP A 360 3.46 -9.12 42.72
C ASP A 360 2.98 -8.81 41.28
N ALA A 361 3.45 -7.73 40.67
CA ALA A 361 3.12 -7.36 39.31
C ALA A 361 4.24 -7.72 38.31
N VAL A 362 3.86 -7.96 37.05
CA VAL A 362 4.79 -8.04 35.92
C VAL A 362 4.92 -6.66 35.30
N TYR A 363 6.15 -6.27 34.96
CA TYR A 363 6.42 -5.03 34.25
C TYR A 363 7.02 -5.33 32.89
N VAL A 364 6.44 -4.75 31.83
CA VAL A 364 6.96 -4.79 30.47
C VAL A 364 7.33 -3.37 30.06
N VAL A 365 8.62 -3.09 29.95
CA VAL A 365 9.16 -1.73 29.76
C VAL A 365 10.19 -1.67 28.64
N ALA A 366 10.48 -0.46 28.15
CA ALA A 366 11.63 -0.28 27.25
C ALA A 366 12.92 -0.58 28.02
N ARG A 367 13.95 -1.06 27.31
CA ARG A 367 15.26 -1.27 27.94
C ARG A 367 15.80 0.06 28.45
N GLY A 368 16.15 0.11 29.74
CA GLY A 368 16.69 1.31 30.39
C GLY A 368 15.66 2.23 31.03
N THR A 369 14.34 1.95 30.91
CA THR A 369 13.29 2.74 31.59
C THR A 369 13.41 2.66 33.12
N LEU A 370 13.80 1.49 33.64
CA LEU A 370 13.99 1.27 35.07
C LEU A 370 15.48 1.19 35.39
N ASP A 371 15.96 1.96 36.35
CA ASP A 371 17.36 1.93 36.82
C ASP A 371 17.72 0.52 37.33
N GLU A 372 18.78 -0.08 36.79
CA GLU A 372 19.26 -1.42 37.14
C GLU A 372 19.67 -1.53 38.61
N LEU A 373 20.09 -0.42 39.22
CA LEU A 373 20.52 -0.36 40.62
C LEU A 373 19.37 -0.05 41.59
N ALA A 374 18.15 0.16 41.09
CA ALA A 374 17.01 0.51 41.92
C ALA A 374 16.76 -0.59 42.98
N PRO A 375 16.68 -0.26 44.29
CA PRO A 375 16.49 -1.25 45.35
C PRO A 375 15.26 -2.15 45.15
N VAL A 376 14.22 -1.63 44.50
CA VAL A 376 12.98 -2.33 44.17
C VAL A 376 13.20 -3.55 43.29
N ARG A 377 14.23 -3.57 42.42
CA ARG A 377 14.56 -4.71 41.55
C ARG A 377 14.97 -5.97 42.33
N ARG A 378 15.41 -5.85 43.59
CA ARG A 378 15.75 -7.01 44.44
C ARG A 378 14.54 -7.92 44.71
N GLN A 379 13.33 -7.39 44.56
CA GLN A 379 12.07 -8.13 44.73
C GLN A 379 11.67 -8.93 43.47
N TYR A 380 12.38 -8.74 42.35
CA TYR A 380 12.08 -9.34 41.06
C TYR A 380 13.15 -10.37 40.64
N GLU A 381 12.74 -11.32 39.82
CA GLU A 381 13.66 -12.21 39.11
C GLU A 381 14.62 -11.37 38.25
N PRO A 382 15.81 -11.90 37.88
CA PRO A 382 16.65 -11.24 36.87
C PRO A 382 15.85 -10.91 35.62
N SER A 383 16.01 -9.69 35.14
CA SER A 383 15.26 -9.16 34.01
C SER A 383 15.44 -10.01 32.76
N ARG A 384 14.32 -10.23 32.06
CA ARG A 384 14.35 -10.86 30.74
C ARG A 384 14.38 -9.80 29.67
N TYR A 385 15.56 -9.57 29.11
CA TYR A 385 15.71 -8.72 27.93
C TYR A 385 15.22 -9.46 26.69
N TYR A 386 14.60 -8.70 25.79
CA TYR A 386 14.12 -9.22 24.52
C TYR A 386 14.15 -8.13 23.46
N ILE A 387 14.20 -8.54 22.20
CA ILE A 387 14.01 -7.62 21.08
C ILE A 387 12.51 -7.42 20.92
N HIS A 388 12.00 -6.22 21.20
CA HIS A 388 10.57 -5.90 21.09
C HIS A 388 10.14 -5.83 19.63
N ARG A 389 10.92 -5.10 18.83
CA ARG A 389 10.74 -4.98 17.38
C ARG A 389 12.07 -4.86 16.68
N TRP A 390 12.09 -5.23 15.41
CA TRP A 390 13.19 -4.93 14.50
C TRP A 390 12.69 -4.35 13.18
N TRP A 391 13.59 -3.73 12.44
CA TRP A 391 13.32 -3.20 11.11
C TRP A 391 14.53 -3.34 10.20
N PHE A 392 14.25 -3.35 8.90
CA PHE A 392 15.28 -3.32 7.88
C PHE A 392 16.04 -1.98 7.94
N VAL A 393 17.38 -2.02 7.94
CA VAL A 393 18.19 -0.79 7.98
C VAL A 393 18.18 -0.10 6.63
N GLU A 394 17.69 1.13 6.61
CA GLU A 394 17.37 1.86 5.37
C GLU A 394 18.49 2.82 4.92
N ASP A 395 19.50 3.07 5.76
CA ASP A 395 20.56 4.06 5.52
C ASP A 395 21.26 3.87 4.17
N GLY A 396 21.47 2.61 3.77
CA GLY A 396 22.13 2.26 2.52
C GLY A 396 21.41 2.81 1.29
N TYR A 397 20.13 2.48 1.12
CA TYR A 397 19.40 2.94 -0.07
C TYR A 397 18.92 4.39 0.06
N ARG A 398 18.63 4.88 1.27
CA ARG A 398 18.24 6.29 1.50
C ARG A 398 19.34 7.25 1.08
N ALA A 399 20.61 6.87 1.22
CA ALA A 399 21.76 7.66 0.77
C ALA A 399 21.98 7.66 -0.76
N THR A 400 21.15 6.96 -1.53
CA THR A 400 21.31 6.88 -2.99
C THR A 400 21.04 8.23 -3.65
N THR A 401 22.05 8.77 -4.33
CA THR A 401 21.93 9.94 -5.20
C THR A 401 21.91 9.52 -6.66
N TRP A 402 21.42 10.38 -7.55
CA TRP A 402 21.47 10.13 -8.99
C TRP A 402 22.87 9.87 -9.51
N ARG A 403 23.88 10.55 -8.95
CA ARG A 403 25.29 10.33 -9.28
C ARG A 403 25.75 8.93 -8.91
N ASN A 404 25.50 8.50 -7.67
CA ASN A 404 25.93 7.18 -7.18
C ASN A 404 25.16 6.04 -7.85
N PHE A 405 23.89 6.27 -8.17
CA PHE A 405 23.07 5.33 -8.94
C PHE A 405 23.62 5.15 -10.37
N ALA A 406 23.87 6.25 -11.08
CA ALA A 406 24.40 6.21 -12.44
C ALA A 406 25.82 5.62 -12.50
N SER A 407 26.69 5.96 -11.54
CA SER A 407 28.02 5.35 -11.45
C SER A 407 27.92 3.86 -11.16
N GLY A 408 27.08 3.46 -10.21
CA GLY A 408 26.88 2.06 -9.82
C GLY A 408 26.30 1.18 -10.93
N LEU A 409 25.46 1.76 -11.80
CA LEU A 409 25.02 1.09 -13.02
C LEU A 409 26.13 0.95 -14.05
N ARG A 410 26.93 2.00 -14.25
CA ARG A 410 28.01 2.03 -15.24
C ARG A 410 29.17 1.09 -14.87
N ASP A 411 29.52 1.01 -13.60
CA ASP A 411 30.59 0.15 -13.09
C ASP A 411 30.12 -1.29 -12.74
N GLY A 412 28.81 -1.54 -12.78
CA GLY A 412 28.21 -2.84 -12.49
C GLY A 412 28.12 -3.20 -11.01
N SER A 413 28.55 -2.32 -10.09
CA SER A 413 28.47 -2.56 -8.64
C SER A 413 27.03 -2.61 -8.12
N LEU A 414 26.11 -1.84 -8.73
CA LEU A 414 24.72 -1.80 -8.30
C LEU A 414 23.97 -3.10 -8.68
N PRO A 415 23.98 -3.57 -9.94
CA PRO A 415 23.38 -4.86 -10.29
C PRO A 415 23.96 -6.04 -9.50
N ARG A 416 25.27 -6.05 -9.22
CA ARG A 416 25.91 -7.08 -8.39
C ARG A 416 25.35 -7.08 -6.97
N ARG A 417 25.30 -5.92 -6.31
CA ARG A 417 24.69 -5.78 -4.98
C ARG A 417 23.23 -6.21 -4.95
N TRP A 418 22.46 -5.87 -5.99
CA TRP A 418 21.07 -6.29 -6.10
C TRP A 418 20.94 -7.80 -6.25
N LEU A 419 21.80 -8.43 -7.05
CA LEU A 419 21.82 -9.88 -7.21
C LEU A 419 22.26 -10.59 -5.92
N GLU A 420 23.26 -10.07 -5.22
CA GLU A 420 23.70 -10.58 -3.92
C GLU A 420 22.58 -10.47 -2.88
N PHE A 421 21.92 -9.32 -2.80
CA PHE A 421 20.75 -9.12 -1.94
C PHE A 421 19.59 -10.07 -2.32
N ALA A 422 19.32 -10.22 -3.62
CA ALA A 422 18.30 -11.11 -4.14
C ALA A 422 18.58 -12.60 -3.80
N ARG A 423 19.83 -12.98 -3.56
CA ARG A 423 20.23 -14.35 -3.19
C ARG A 423 20.32 -14.57 -1.68
N HIS A 424 20.82 -13.59 -0.93
CA HIS A 424 21.22 -13.79 0.46
C HIS A 424 20.38 -13.01 1.47
N ARG A 425 19.64 -11.98 1.05
CA ARG A 425 19.00 -10.99 1.94
C ARG A 425 20.01 -10.39 2.95
N SER A 426 19.56 -9.52 3.85
CA SER A 426 20.45 -9.00 4.91
C SER A 426 20.56 -9.97 6.08
N SER A 427 21.60 -9.82 6.90
CA SER A 427 21.71 -10.60 8.14
C SER A 427 20.77 -10.06 9.22
N PRO A 428 20.13 -10.91 10.04
CA PRO A 428 19.42 -10.48 11.25
C PRO A 428 20.27 -9.64 12.21
N ASP A 429 21.59 -9.84 12.24
CA ASP A 429 22.52 -9.11 13.10
C ASP A 429 22.71 -7.64 12.68
N THR A 430 22.26 -7.30 11.47
CA THR A 430 22.38 -5.95 10.91
C THR A 430 21.09 -5.14 11.01
N LEU A 431 20.05 -5.67 11.67
CA LEU A 431 18.76 -5.02 11.78
C LEU A 431 18.76 -3.89 12.80
N GLY A 432 17.94 -2.87 12.55
CA GLY A 432 17.59 -1.91 13.59
C GLY A 432 16.71 -2.61 14.62
N ILE A 433 16.96 -2.38 15.91
CA ILE A 433 16.25 -3.03 17.00
C ILE A 433 15.73 -2.02 18.01
N LEU A 434 14.57 -2.33 18.57
CA LEU A 434 14.08 -1.75 19.80
C LEU A 434 14.02 -2.87 20.84
N GLU A 435 14.77 -2.70 21.92
CA GLU A 435 14.82 -3.68 23.00
C GLU A 435 13.83 -3.34 24.11
N GLY A 436 13.23 -4.38 24.65
CA GLY A 436 12.40 -4.30 25.83
C GLY A 436 12.96 -5.15 26.96
N GLU A 437 12.37 -4.96 28.13
CA GLU A 437 12.69 -5.67 29.34
C GLU A 437 11.40 -6.13 30.02
N VAL A 438 11.37 -7.38 30.50
CA VAL A 438 10.28 -7.89 31.33
C VAL A 438 10.81 -8.22 32.72
N LEU A 439 10.19 -7.64 33.75
CA LEU A 439 10.43 -7.97 35.15
C LEU A 439 9.32 -8.87 35.64
N PHE A 440 9.70 -10.05 36.14
CA PHE A 440 8.79 -10.98 36.78
C PHE A 440 8.97 -10.92 38.30
N PRO A 441 7.87 -10.92 39.06
CA PRO A 441 7.96 -10.91 40.51
C PRO A 441 8.59 -12.22 40.99
N ARG A 442 9.46 -12.15 42.03
CA ARG A 442 9.88 -13.38 42.72
C ARG A 442 8.68 -13.88 43.50
N THR A 443 8.11 -15.00 43.09
CA THR A 443 7.04 -15.63 43.87
C THR A 443 7.46 -15.82 45.32
N ALA A 444 6.67 -15.32 46.28
CA ALA A 444 6.56 -16.01 47.56
C ALA A 444 6.04 -17.41 47.26
N ALA A 445 6.63 -18.45 47.87
CA ALA A 445 6.17 -19.83 47.70
C ALA A 445 4.64 -19.91 47.88
N PRO A 446 3.93 -20.76 47.11
CA PRO A 446 2.52 -20.98 47.36
C PRO A 446 2.35 -21.32 48.83
N THR A 447 1.55 -20.52 49.54
CA THR A 447 1.21 -20.82 50.93
C THR A 447 0.46 -22.15 50.90
N PRO A 448 0.90 -23.17 51.68
CA PRO A 448 0.36 -24.52 51.59
C PRO A 448 -1.14 -24.61 51.87
#